data_AF-A0A158HW83-F1
#
_entry.id   AF-A0A158HW83-F1
#
_cell.length_a   1.000
_cell.length_b   1.000
_cell.length_c   1.000
_cell.angle_alpha   90.00
_cell.angle_beta   90.00
_cell.angle_gamma   90.00
#
_symmetry.space_group_name_H-M   'P 1'
#
loop_
_entity.id
_entity.type
_entity.pdbx_description
1 polymer ?
#
loop_
_entity_poly.entity_id
_entity_poly.type
_entity_poly.pdbx_seq_one_letter_code
_entity_poly.pdbx_strand_id
1 'polypeptide(L)'
;MRLSHIRLTHSLLLDITILLHDLHTSGDPALQRDVFVIDASGNSLAMCTRARAQQLVERSRARVEQAEPFTIRIDRTNSDLSSAADAANTAPTLQSSKKQKKRLATIRLLQRRDGNACFYCGRTMKEGEATIEHFVALAAGGPDHPDNLALAHANCNIRAGRLSAVAKVRLRARILRDVERDSRSTEC
;
A
#
# COMPACT_ATOMS: atom_id res chain seq x y z
N MET A 1 68.58 35.34 -16.70
CA MET A 1 68.18 34.59 -15.50
C MET A 1 67.21 35.44 -14.68
N ARG A 2 65.91 35.10 -14.71
CA ARG A 2 64.87 35.40 -13.71
C ARG A 2 63.55 34.90 -14.30
N LEU A 3 63.05 33.76 -13.81
CA LEU A 3 61.68 33.31 -14.02
C LEU A 3 61.09 33.09 -12.63
N SER A 4 60.14 33.96 -12.31
CA SER A 4 59.40 34.04 -11.06
C SER A 4 58.37 32.90 -10.96
N HIS A 5 58.29 32.33 -9.75
CA HIS A 5 57.32 31.34 -9.32
C HIS A 5 55.87 31.74 -9.63
N ILE A 6 55.15 30.88 -10.37
CA ILE A 6 53.70 30.97 -10.53
C ILE A 6 53.06 30.36 -9.27
N ARG A 7 52.41 31.20 -8.46
CA ARG A 7 51.53 30.78 -7.37
C ARG A 7 50.19 30.35 -7.98
N LEU A 8 49.84 29.08 -7.81
CA LEU A 8 48.52 28.54 -8.11
C LEU A 8 47.54 29.06 -7.05
N THR A 9 46.61 29.93 -7.43
CA THR A 9 45.50 30.35 -6.56
C THR A 9 44.17 30.04 -7.23
N HIS A 10 43.38 29.21 -6.54
CA HIS A 10 41.91 29.19 -6.55
C HIS A 10 41.22 28.86 -7.89
N SER A 11 41.52 27.69 -8.44
CA SER A 11 40.57 26.97 -9.30
C SER A 11 39.84 25.92 -8.45
N LEU A 12 38.57 25.63 -8.76
CA LEU A 12 37.71 24.60 -8.14
C LEU A 12 36.78 25.02 -6.96
N LEU A 13 36.13 26.19 -7.04
CA LEU A 13 34.97 26.47 -6.16
C LEU A 13 33.71 27.00 -6.87
N LEU A 14 33.62 26.80 -8.18
CA LEU A 14 32.36 26.88 -8.90
C LEU A 14 32.34 25.74 -9.91
N ASP A 15 31.82 24.57 -9.52
CA ASP A 15 31.30 23.53 -10.45
C ASP A 15 30.65 22.32 -9.73
N ILE A 16 30.10 22.48 -8.52
CA ILE A 16 29.39 21.38 -7.83
C ILE A 16 27.86 21.54 -7.88
N THR A 17 27.35 22.71 -8.24
CA THR A 17 25.90 22.92 -8.38
C THR A 17 25.33 22.37 -9.70
N ILE A 18 26.19 22.01 -10.68
CA ILE A 18 25.76 21.56 -12.02
C ILE A 18 25.85 20.02 -12.20
N LEU A 19 26.38 19.27 -11.23
CA LEU A 19 26.34 17.78 -11.25
C LEU A 19 25.13 17.16 -10.53
N LEU A 20 24.11 17.97 -10.22
CA LEU A 20 22.86 17.53 -9.57
C LEU A 20 21.60 17.76 -10.44
N HIS A 21 21.76 18.06 -11.74
CA HIS A 21 20.62 18.36 -12.61
C HIS A 21 20.38 17.42 -13.80
N ASP A 22 21.12 16.31 -13.96
CA ASP A 22 21.05 15.52 -15.22
C ASP A 22 20.69 14.04 -15.11
N LEU A 23 20.05 13.55 -14.04
CA LEU A 23 19.48 12.18 -14.05
C LEU A 23 18.10 12.05 -13.40
N HIS A 24 17.33 13.14 -13.32
CA HIS A 24 15.89 12.97 -13.16
C HIS A 24 15.25 12.57 -14.51
N THR A 25 14.96 11.27 -14.56
CA THR A 25 13.67 10.72 -15.01
C THR A 25 13.40 10.71 -16.52
N SER A 26 14.05 9.79 -17.24
CA SER A 26 13.44 9.11 -18.40
C SER A 26 14.05 7.71 -18.63
N GLY A 27 14.29 6.96 -17.55
CA GLY A 27 14.70 5.56 -17.62
C GLY A 27 13.51 4.64 -17.38
N ASP A 28 13.37 3.61 -18.22
CA ASP A 28 12.43 2.50 -18.04
C ASP A 28 12.37 2.05 -16.56
N PRO A 29 11.19 2.04 -15.91
CA PRO A 29 11.08 1.63 -14.51
C PRO A 29 11.61 0.22 -14.23
N ALA A 30 11.77 -0.63 -15.26
CA ALA A 30 12.37 -1.96 -15.14
C ALA A 30 13.91 -1.96 -14.99
N LEU A 31 14.60 -0.84 -15.24
CA LEU A 31 16.06 -0.70 -15.14
C LEU A 31 16.53 0.14 -13.93
N GLN A 32 15.64 0.40 -12.96
CA GLN A 32 16.04 1.05 -11.71
C GLN A 32 17.04 0.16 -10.95
N ARG A 33 18.33 0.50 -11.01
CA ARG A 33 19.39 -0.19 -10.26
C ARG A 33 18.99 -0.31 -8.79
N ASP A 34 19.10 -1.52 -8.25
CA ASP A 34 18.76 -1.82 -6.86
C ASP A 34 19.69 -1.08 -5.89
N VAL A 35 19.11 -0.62 -4.79
CA VAL A 35 19.80 0.04 -3.68
C VAL A 35 19.99 -0.95 -2.54
N PHE A 36 21.22 -1.07 -2.05
CA PHE A 36 21.52 -1.88 -0.88
C PHE A 36 21.11 -1.15 0.39
N VAL A 37 20.46 -1.86 1.31
CA VAL A 37 20.01 -1.31 2.58
C VAL A 37 20.74 -2.03 3.70
N ILE A 38 21.46 -1.27 4.53
CA ILE A 38 22.19 -1.79 5.69
C ILE A 38 21.62 -1.24 7.00
N ASP A 39 21.84 -1.96 8.09
CA ASP A 39 21.58 -1.46 9.45
C ASP A 39 22.72 -0.58 9.99
N ALA A 40 22.56 -0.08 11.22
CA ALA A 40 23.58 0.74 11.89
C ALA A 40 24.92 0.01 12.10
N SER A 41 24.91 -1.33 12.11
CA SER A 41 26.07 -2.20 12.29
C SER A 41 26.70 -2.64 10.96
N GLY A 42 26.15 -2.21 9.82
CA GLY A 42 26.62 -2.57 8.48
C GLY A 42 26.08 -3.91 7.95
N ASN A 43 25.14 -4.56 8.65
CA ASN A 43 24.54 -5.80 8.15
C ASN A 43 23.55 -5.49 7.04
N SER A 44 23.58 -6.31 5.98
CA SER A 44 22.61 -6.23 4.89
C SER A 44 21.21 -6.58 5.39
N LEU A 45 20.28 -5.64 5.27
CA LEU A 45 18.87 -5.81 5.61
C LEU A 45 18.04 -6.26 4.39
N ALA A 46 18.19 -5.56 3.26
CA ALA A 46 17.39 -5.79 2.07
C ALA A 46 17.97 -5.07 0.84
N MET A 47 17.44 -5.37 -0.34
CA MET A 47 17.54 -4.54 -1.53
C MET A 47 16.24 -3.76 -1.71
N CYS A 48 16.31 -2.49 -2.10
CA CYS A 48 15.12 -1.68 -2.40
C CYS A 48 15.28 -0.86 -3.69
N THR A 49 14.16 -0.38 -4.23
CA THR A 49 14.19 0.50 -5.41
C THR A 49 14.73 1.89 -5.06
N ARG A 50 15.31 2.60 -6.04
CA ARG A 50 15.78 4.00 -5.85
C ARG A 50 14.69 4.93 -5.34
N ALA A 51 13.47 4.80 -5.84
CA ALA A 51 12.34 5.62 -5.38
C ALA A 51 12.07 5.41 -3.89
N ARG A 52 12.20 4.17 -3.40
CA ARG A 52 12.04 3.86 -1.98
C ARG A 52 13.22 4.37 -1.15
N ALA A 53 14.44 4.27 -1.67
CA ALA A 53 15.62 4.81 -1.01
C ALA A 53 15.55 6.34 -0.84
N GLN A 54 15.17 7.07 -1.90
CA GLN A 54 14.92 8.51 -1.85
C GLN A 54 13.90 8.86 -0.77
N GLN A 55 12.77 8.14 -0.74
CA GLN A 55 11.73 8.33 0.25
C GLN A 55 12.17 8.09 1.71
N LEU A 56 13.17 7.24 1.95
CA LEU A 56 13.71 6.98 3.28
C LEU A 56 14.70 8.08 3.70
N VAL A 57 15.51 8.56 2.75
CA VAL A 57 16.46 9.65 2.96
C VAL A 57 15.75 10.99 3.14
N GLU A 58 14.78 11.32 2.29
CA GLU A 58 13.96 12.53 2.40
C GLU A 58 13.20 12.62 3.73
N ARG A 59 12.83 11.48 4.30
CA ARG A 59 12.14 11.39 5.59
C ARG A 59 13.11 11.31 6.78
N SER A 60 14.41 11.49 6.56
CA SER A 60 15.45 11.38 7.59
C SER A 60 15.43 10.05 8.35
N ARG A 61 14.98 8.96 7.70
CA ARG A 61 14.93 7.60 8.26
C ARG A 61 16.09 6.74 7.79
N ALA A 62 16.82 7.21 6.80
CA ALA A 62 18.03 6.58 6.30
C ALA A 62 19.01 7.65 5.81
N ARG A 63 20.28 7.30 5.77
CA ARG A 63 21.36 8.12 5.20
C ARG A 63 22.01 7.36 4.06
N VAL A 64 22.45 8.08 3.03
CA VAL A 64 23.29 7.49 1.98
C VAL A 64 24.66 7.20 2.59
N GLU A 65 25.03 5.93 2.65
CA GLU A 65 26.33 5.48 3.16
C GLU A 65 27.38 5.54 2.03
N GLN A 66 27.05 5.01 0.85
CA GLN A 66 27.98 4.88 -0.28
C GLN A 66 27.25 5.01 -1.61
N ALA A 67 27.92 5.59 -2.61
CA ALA A 67 27.34 5.84 -3.94
C ALA A 67 27.43 4.61 -4.87
N GLU A 68 28.49 3.81 -4.77
CA GLU A 68 28.66 2.57 -5.55
C GLU A 68 29.29 1.45 -4.69
N PRO A 69 28.60 0.29 -4.55
CA PRO A 69 27.19 0.09 -4.89
C PRO A 69 26.32 1.05 -4.06
N PHE A 70 25.25 1.58 -4.66
CA PHE A 70 24.42 2.59 -4.00
C PHE A 70 23.79 1.99 -2.75
N THR A 71 24.23 2.45 -1.58
CA THR A 71 23.93 1.85 -0.28
C THR A 71 23.41 2.90 0.66
N ILE A 72 22.26 2.63 1.27
CA ILE A 72 21.66 3.45 2.32
C ILE A 72 21.70 2.72 3.67
N ARG A 73 22.00 3.44 4.73
CA ARG A 73 21.94 2.97 6.12
C ARG A 73 20.66 3.45 6.77
N ILE A 74 19.90 2.56 7.39
CA ILE A 74 18.72 2.95 8.18
C ILE A 74 19.17 3.38 9.57
N ASP A 75 18.88 4.63 9.92
CA ASP A 75 19.12 5.16 11.26
C ASP A 75 17.93 4.78 12.14
N ARG A 76 18.02 3.63 12.81
CA ARG A 76 17.10 3.26 13.88
C ARG A 76 17.51 3.98 15.16
N THR A 77 17.27 5.29 15.25
CA THR A 77 17.36 5.99 16.55
C THR A 77 16.18 5.56 17.41
N ASN A 78 16.35 4.41 18.07
CA ASN A 78 15.34 3.77 18.91
C ASN A 78 15.19 4.47 20.28
N SER A 79 15.51 5.76 20.41
CA SER A 79 15.54 6.47 21.70
C SER A 79 14.82 7.82 21.74
N ASP A 80 14.29 8.34 20.63
CA ASP A 80 13.41 9.53 20.65
C ASP A 80 11.99 9.22 20.15
N LEU A 81 11.56 7.96 20.32
CA LEU A 81 10.24 7.48 19.90
C LEU A 81 9.27 7.36 21.09
N SER A 82 9.02 8.47 21.76
CA SER A 82 7.85 8.65 22.64
C SER A 82 7.63 10.15 22.84
N SER A 83 7.13 10.91 21.86
CA SER A 83 5.71 11.33 21.93
C SER A 83 5.25 12.19 20.71
N ALA A 84 5.98 12.19 19.58
CA ALA A 84 5.59 12.95 18.38
C ALA A 84 5.39 12.10 17.09
N ALA A 85 5.71 10.81 17.13
CA ALA A 85 5.63 9.91 15.96
C ALA A 85 4.24 9.28 15.74
N ASP A 86 3.29 9.51 16.65
CA ASP A 86 1.91 9.00 16.55
C ASP A 86 0.99 9.89 15.70
N ALA A 87 1.40 11.13 15.38
CA ALA A 87 0.61 12.02 14.52
C ALA A 87 0.91 11.85 13.02
N ALA A 88 2.16 11.53 12.67
CA ALA A 88 2.60 11.48 11.28
C ALA A 88 2.32 10.14 10.57
N ASN A 89 2.14 9.05 11.33
CA ASN A 89 1.81 7.73 10.77
C ASN A 89 0.29 7.49 10.59
N THR A 90 -0.55 8.39 11.12
CA THR A 90 -2.02 8.29 11.05
C THR A 90 -2.59 9.06 9.85
N ALA A 91 -1.79 9.93 9.23
CA ALA A 91 -2.20 10.66 8.03
C ALA A 91 -2.24 9.70 6.82
N PRO A 92 -3.41 9.49 6.19
CA PRO A 92 -3.50 8.61 5.03
C PRO A 92 -2.68 9.19 3.88
N THR A 93 -1.71 8.42 3.40
CA THR A 93 -0.97 8.73 2.16
C THR A 93 -1.93 9.02 1.00
N LEU A 94 -1.52 9.85 0.04
CA LEU A 94 -2.32 10.13 -1.16
C LEU A 94 -2.78 8.85 -1.89
N GLN A 95 -1.96 7.80 -1.87
CA GLN A 95 -2.27 6.50 -2.45
C GLN A 95 -3.34 5.72 -1.67
N SER A 96 -3.28 5.72 -0.33
CA SER A 96 -4.33 5.10 0.50
C SER A 96 -5.66 5.83 0.37
N SER A 97 -5.63 7.16 0.26
CA SER A 97 -6.81 7.99 -0.01
C SER A 97 -7.46 7.68 -1.36
N LYS A 98 -6.64 7.47 -2.41
CA LYS A 98 -7.15 7.04 -3.74
C LYS A 98 -7.79 5.65 -3.68
N LYS A 99 -7.17 4.69 -3.00
CA LYS A 99 -7.71 3.32 -2.81
C LYS A 99 -9.03 3.35 -2.04
N GLN A 100 -9.11 4.12 -0.97
CA GLN A 100 -10.34 4.30 -0.19
C GLN A 100 -11.45 4.93 -1.03
N LYS A 101 -11.15 5.98 -1.82
CA LYS A 101 -12.11 6.60 -2.74
C LYS A 101 -12.63 5.61 -3.78
N LYS A 102 -11.75 4.78 -4.39
CA LYS A 102 -12.16 3.70 -5.31
C LYS A 102 -13.10 2.71 -4.64
N ARG A 103 -12.73 2.21 -3.45
CA ARG A 103 -13.56 1.28 -2.67
C ARG A 103 -14.96 1.84 -2.38
N LEU A 104 -15.05 3.10 -1.94
CA LEU A 104 -16.33 3.76 -1.67
C LEU A 104 -17.16 3.95 -2.94
N ALA A 105 -16.53 4.28 -4.08
CA ALA A 105 -17.22 4.36 -5.36
C ALA A 105 -17.79 2.99 -5.79
N THR A 106 -17.03 1.91 -5.61
CA THR A 106 -17.49 0.54 -5.88
C THR A 106 -18.66 0.15 -4.98
N ILE A 107 -18.61 0.45 -3.68
CA ILE A 107 -19.74 0.16 -2.76
C ILE A 107 -20.99 0.91 -3.23
N ARG A 108 -20.89 2.20 -3.54
CA ARG A 108 -22.04 2.98 -4.04
C ARG A 108 -22.60 2.46 -5.36
N LEU A 109 -21.73 1.97 -6.25
CA LEU A 109 -22.16 1.33 -7.49
C LEU A 109 -22.99 0.07 -7.20
N LEU A 110 -22.48 -0.82 -6.36
CA LEU A 110 -23.17 -2.06 -6.00
C LEU A 110 -24.49 -1.78 -5.25
N GLN A 111 -24.52 -0.78 -4.38
CA GLN A 111 -25.75 -0.35 -3.70
C GLN A 111 -26.83 0.12 -4.68
N ARG A 112 -26.45 0.85 -5.74
CA ARG A 112 -27.40 1.29 -6.78
C ARG A 112 -27.88 0.13 -7.66
N ARG A 113 -27.02 -0.85 -7.94
CA ARG A 113 -27.35 -2.00 -8.80
C ARG A 113 -28.20 -3.03 -8.07
N ASP A 114 -27.79 -3.43 -6.87
CA ASP A 114 -28.30 -4.63 -6.18
C ASP A 114 -29.07 -4.29 -4.88
N GLY A 115 -29.06 -3.03 -4.46
CA GLY A 115 -29.53 -2.60 -3.16
C GLY A 115 -28.50 -2.81 -2.05
N ASN A 116 -28.93 -2.65 -0.81
CA ASN A 116 -28.04 -2.65 0.37
C ASN A 116 -28.20 -3.90 1.26
N ALA A 117 -28.74 -4.98 0.70
CA ALA A 117 -28.87 -6.26 1.39
C ALA A 117 -27.60 -7.11 1.23
N CYS A 118 -27.24 -7.86 2.27
CA CYS A 118 -26.08 -8.75 2.19
C CYS A 118 -26.36 -9.93 1.26
N PHE A 119 -25.44 -10.21 0.34
CA PHE A 119 -25.52 -11.36 -0.56
C PHE A 119 -25.62 -12.71 0.15
N TYR A 120 -25.20 -12.87 1.40
CA TYR A 120 -25.29 -14.15 2.10
C TYR A 120 -26.56 -14.28 2.92
N CYS A 121 -26.78 -13.39 3.89
CA CYS A 121 -27.89 -13.50 4.84
C CYS A 121 -29.16 -12.77 4.41
N GLY A 122 -29.12 -11.94 3.36
CA GLY A 122 -30.28 -11.16 2.89
C GLY A 122 -30.70 -9.99 3.78
N ARG A 123 -30.11 -9.82 4.97
CA ARG A 123 -30.39 -8.69 5.86
C ARG A 123 -29.80 -7.38 5.30
N THR A 124 -30.53 -6.28 5.47
CA THR A 124 -30.07 -4.93 5.11
C THR A 124 -28.87 -4.52 5.97
N MET A 125 -27.83 -4.00 5.34
CA MET A 125 -26.62 -3.50 6.00
C MET A 125 -26.80 -2.04 6.43
N LYS A 126 -26.22 -1.63 7.56
CA LYS A 126 -26.09 -0.21 7.92
C LYS A 126 -24.90 0.42 7.21
N GLU A 127 -24.78 1.74 7.31
CA GLU A 127 -23.63 2.46 6.79
C GLU A 127 -22.32 1.93 7.41
N GLY A 128 -21.31 1.70 6.57
CA GLY A 128 -20.00 1.18 7.00
C GLY A 128 -19.90 -0.34 7.18
N GLU A 129 -21.02 -1.06 7.31
CA GLU A 129 -20.99 -2.54 7.48
C GLU A 129 -20.70 -3.30 6.18
N ALA A 130 -20.95 -2.65 5.04
CA ALA A 130 -20.79 -3.25 3.73
C ALA A 130 -19.30 -3.50 3.40
N THR A 131 -19.02 -4.76 3.07
CA THR A 131 -17.77 -5.19 2.45
C THR A 131 -18.02 -5.65 1.02
N ILE A 132 -16.97 -5.63 0.19
CA ILE A 132 -17.03 -6.12 -1.19
C ILE A 132 -16.61 -7.59 -1.17
N GLU A 133 -17.46 -8.44 -1.71
CA GLU A 133 -17.22 -9.86 -1.91
C GLU A 133 -17.00 -10.16 -3.39
N HIS A 134 -16.03 -11.01 -3.70
CA HIS A 134 -15.75 -11.51 -5.05
C HIS A 134 -16.34 -12.90 -5.22
N PHE A 135 -17.20 -13.15 -6.22
CA PHE A 135 -17.76 -14.48 -6.47
C PHE A 135 -16.68 -15.51 -6.82
N VAL A 136 -15.78 -15.14 -7.73
CA VAL A 136 -14.50 -15.83 -7.96
C VAL A 136 -13.43 -14.98 -7.30
N ALA A 137 -12.79 -15.51 -6.26
CA ALA A 137 -11.77 -14.78 -5.51
C ALA A 137 -10.62 -14.32 -6.43
N LEU A 138 -10.11 -13.09 -6.20
CA LEU A 138 -8.93 -12.56 -6.91
C LEU A 138 -7.73 -13.52 -6.81
N ALA A 139 -7.51 -14.11 -5.62
CA ALA A 139 -6.44 -15.09 -5.38
C ALA A 139 -6.60 -16.39 -6.19
N ALA A 140 -7.81 -16.67 -6.68
CA ALA A 140 -8.11 -17.80 -7.57
C ALA A 140 -8.18 -17.36 -9.05
N GLY A 141 -7.69 -16.16 -9.39
CA GLY A 141 -7.69 -15.64 -10.76
C GLY A 141 -9.00 -14.96 -11.18
N GLY A 142 -9.92 -14.69 -10.26
CA GLY A 142 -11.16 -13.99 -10.57
C GLY A 142 -10.94 -12.55 -11.02
N PRO A 143 -11.80 -12.00 -11.90
CA PRO A 143 -11.69 -10.60 -12.36
C PRO A 143 -12.18 -9.59 -11.31
N ASP A 144 -11.72 -8.34 -11.38
CA ASP A 144 -12.15 -7.24 -10.48
C ASP A 144 -13.30 -6.39 -11.08
N HIS A 145 -14.07 -6.95 -12.02
CA HIS A 145 -15.20 -6.27 -12.66
C HIS A 145 -16.44 -6.29 -11.77
N PRO A 146 -17.33 -5.27 -11.82
CA PRO A 146 -18.53 -5.21 -10.99
C PRO A 146 -19.41 -6.47 -11.04
N ASP A 147 -19.42 -7.20 -12.16
CA ASP A 147 -20.21 -8.43 -12.34
C ASP A 147 -19.69 -9.61 -11.48
N ASN A 148 -18.43 -9.56 -11.06
CA ASN A 148 -17.85 -10.53 -10.11
C ASN A 148 -17.98 -10.04 -8.66
N LEU A 149 -18.57 -8.88 -8.41
CA LEU A 149 -18.66 -8.27 -7.08
C LEU A 149 -20.08 -8.26 -6.53
N ALA A 150 -20.19 -8.43 -5.22
CA ALA A 150 -21.42 -8.25 -4.46
C ALA A 150 -21.14 -7.60 -3.10
N LEU A 151 -22.18 -7.08 -2.44
CA LEU A 151 -22.05 -6.57 -1.07
C LEU A 151 -22.30 -7.68 -0.05
N ALA A 152 -21.50 -7.71 1.02
CA ALA A 152 -21.67 -8.64 2.12
C ALA A 152 -21.27 -8.02 3.47
N HIS A 153 -21.88 -8.49 4.56
CA HIS A 153 -21.37 -8.24 5.91
C HIS A 153 -19.96 -8.84 6.07
N ALA A 154 -19.12 -8.19 6.88
CA ALA A 154 -17.76 -8.67 7.16
C ALA A 154 -17.73 -10.13 7.64
N ASN A 155 -18.57 -10.52 8.60
CA ASN A 155 -18.60 -11.90 9.11
C ASN A 155 -19.04 -12.91 8.03
N CYS A 156 -20.07 -12.59 7.25
CA CYS A 156 -20.50 -13.47 6.15
C CYS A 156 -19.40 -13.63 5.09
N ASN A 157 -18.70 -12.53 4.77
CA ASN A 157 -17.61 -12.52 3.82
C ASN A 157 -16.41 -13.33 4.33
N ILE A 158 -16.06 -13.22 5.61
CA ILE A 158 -15.01 -14.05 6.25
C ILE A 158 -15.36 -15.53 6.20
N ARG A 159 -16.61 -15.91 6.52
CA ARG A 159 -17.09 -17.29 6.42
C ARG A 159 -16.99 -17.84 5.00
N ALA A 160 -17.19 -17.00 3.99
CA ALA A 160 -17.04 -17.38 2.59
C ALA A 160 -15.57 -17.48 2.16
N GLY A 161 -14.74 -16.53 2.59
CA GLY A 161 -13.30 -16.51 2.33
C GLY A 161 -12.93 -16.80 0.88
N ARG A 162 -12.14 -17.85 0.68
CA ARG A 162 -11.64 -18.30 -0.63
C ARG A 162 -12.42 -19.46 -1.23
N LEU A 163 -13.65 -19.71 -0.77
CA LEU A 163 -14.52 -20.72 -1.37
C LEU A 163 -14.69 -20.46 -2.88
N SER A 164 -14.88 -21.52 -3.66
CA SER A 164 -15.25 -21.39 -5.07
C SER A 164 -16.62 -20.72 -5.22
N ALA A 165 -16.89 -20.13 -6.39
CA ALA A 165 -18.19 -19.50 -6.67
C ALA A 165 -19.37 -20.43 -6.35
N VAL A 166 -19.29 -21.70 -6.75
CA VAL A 166 -20.32 -22.72 -6.45
C VAL A 166 -20.48 -22.93 -4.95
N ALA A 167 -19.37 -23.02 -4.21
CA ALA A 167 -19.41 -23.20 -2.76
C ALA A 167 -19.98 -21.96 -2.04
N LYS A 168 -19.72 -20.75 -2.54
CA LYS A 168 -20.34 -19.50 -2.04
C LYS A 168 -21.85 -19.48 -2.25
N VAL A 169 -22.34 -19.92 -3.42
CA VAL A 169 -23.78 -20.04 -3.68
C VAL A 169 -24.44 -21.05 -2.72
N ARG A 170 -23.80 -22.21 -2.50
CA ARG A 170 -24.28 -23.20 -1.52
C ARG A 170 -24.27 -22.65 -0.09
N LEU A 171 -23.24 -21.86 0.27
CA LEU A 171 -23.16 -21.20 1.57
C LEU A 171 -24.31 -20.20 1.76
N ARG A 172 -24.62 -19.38 0.76
CA ARG A 172 -25.79 -18.48 0.79
C ARG A 172 -27.07 -19.27 1.06
N ALA A 173 -27.32 -20.34 0.30
CA ALA A 173 -28.51 -21.15 0.48
C ALA A 173 -28.63 -21.74 1.91
N ARG A 174 -27.51 -22.11 2.54
CA ARG A 174 -27.49 -22.55 3.94
C ARG A 174 -27.82 -21.40 4.89
N ILE A 175 -27.14 -20.26 4.77
CA ILE A 175 -27.32 -19.11 5.66
C ILE A 175 -28.77 -18.60 5.61
N LEU A 176 -29.40 -18.56 4.44
CA LEU A 176 -30.80 -18.12 4.33
C LEU A 176 -31.76 -19.03 5.09
N ARG A 177 -31.55 -20.35 5.07
CA ARG A 177 -32.36 -21.28 5.87
C ARG A 177 -32.18 -21.07 7.37
N ASP A 178 -30.96 -20.76 7.80
CA ASP A 178 -30.67 -20.48 9.21
C ASP A 178 -31.37 -19.17 9.64
N VAL A 179 -31.31 -18.12 8.81
CA VAL A 179 -31.99 -16.85 9.07
C VAL A 179 -33.50 -17.03 9.17
N GLU A 180 -34.11 -17.81 8.28
CA GLU A 180 -35.55 -18.06 8.30
C GLU A 180 -35.98 -18.82 9.58
N ARG A 181 -35.15 -19.77 10.04
CA ARG A 181 -35.39 -20.48 11.29
C ARG A 181 -35.32 -19.54 12.50
N ASP A 182 -34.33 -18.66 12.53
CA ASP A 182 -34.17 -17.67 13.61
C ASP A 182 -35.39 -16.74 13.69
N SER A 183 -35.86 -16.23 12.54
CA SER A 183 -37.03 -15.34 12.47
C SER A 183 -38.31 -15.97 13.02
N ARG A 184 -38.56 -17.25 12.72
CA ARG A 184 -39.73 -17.98 13.26
C ARG A 184 -39.63 -18.21 14.77
N SER A 185 -38.42 -18.23 15.32
CA SER A 185 -38.18 -18.49 16.74
C SER A 185 -38.42 -17.25 17.60
N THR A 186 -38.29 -16.05 17.02
CA THR A 186 -38.48 -14.77 17.73
C THR A 186 -39.94 -14.30 17.84
N GLU A 187 -40.87 -15.02 17.21
CA GLU A 187 -42.31 -14.68 17.20
C GLU A 187 -43.14 -15.46 18.22
N CYS A 188 -42.52 -16.36 19.00
CA CYS A 188 -43.15 -17.15 20.07
C CYS A 188 -42.72 -16.65 21.45
#